data_AF-A0AAD8RFZ8-F1
#
_entry.id   AF-A0AAD8RFZ8-F1
#
_cell.length_a   1.000
_cell.length_b   1.000
_cell.length_c   1.000
_cell.angle_alpha   90.00
_cell.angle_beta   90.00
_cell.angle_gamma   90.00
#
_symmetry.space_group_name_H-M   'P 1'
#
loop_
_entity.id
_entity.type
_entity.pdbx_description
1 polymer ?
#
loop_
_entity_poly.entity_id
_entity_poly.type
_entity_poly.pdbx_seq_one_letter_code
_entity_poly.pdbx_strand_id
1 'polypeptide(L)'
;MQEEFRMKHTSSPFARSAPPPLAEAHTKQERSHLVLTGNMEDKFQNLNITSDVPGKMDDGTKVETDPDAIFEGDYLDDDEDLEPEVTIGFLRKPKEPDWHSLLPQHFPSKAGGAPAWLDPVNLPSGKSSCCDFCGDPLRFVLQVYVPDEWQETAYHRAFFVFMCPSMSCLQLDQREQGKDRAENPRRSVKVFRCQLPRINAFYTAEEPKGCMGSQCSGVFPGHAWPEYVMDQEPELSCLTSSAKDNSKLMVVEGEVEPDAMMQLFMDQFEADDDNTCWASFADRVERQPQVLRYCAEKGAKPLWAVSTGSLTDTPLCIYCNGPLGYEFQLMSQLLYYFRVENERDPVDWATIVVYTCRESCDKSVSYKEEYVRVQFSPPTTRTYRSTP
;
A
#
# COMPACT_ATOMS: atom_id res chain seq x y z
N MET A 1 46.67 -20.42 37.83
CA MET A 1 46.73 -19.43 38.92
C MET A 1 47.31 -18.17 38.31
N GLN A 2 46.43 -17.22 37.98
CA GLN A 2 46.21 -15.98 38.76
C GLN A 2 47.39 -15.02 38.59
N GLU A 3 47.17 -13.95 37.83
CA GLU A 3 47.00 -12.54 38.30
C GLU A 3 48.31 -11.81 37.96
N GLU A 4 48.37 -10.55 37.52
CA GLU A 4 47.57 -9.37 37.75
C GLU A 4 48.11 -8.30 36.76
N PHE A 5 47.27 -7.50 36.09
CA PHE A 5 47.75 -6.21 35.55
C PHE A 5 46.63 -5.14 35.58
N ARG A 6 46.55 -4.52 36.75
CA ARG A 6 46.39 -3.09 37.05
C ARG A 6 45.54 -2.21 36.11
N MET A 7 44.41 -1.79 36.67
CA MET A 7 43.56 -0.65 36.32
C MET A 7 44.31 0.68 36.15
N LYS A 8 43.84 1.50 35.19
CA LYS A 8 43.87 2.97 35.27
C LYS A 8 42.51 3.52 34.80
N HIS A 9 41.86 4.26 35.70
CA HIS A 9 40.69 5.09 35.44
C HIS A 9 41.08 6.41 34.77
N THR A 10 40.31 6.88 33.78
CA THR A 10 40.06 8.31 33.52
C THR A 10 38.71 8.53 32.83
N SER A 11 37.77 9.11 33.59
CA SER A 11 36.79 10.15 33.23
C SER A 11 36.04 10.16 31.88
N SER A 12 34.72 9.92 31.97
CA SER A 12 33.63 10.45 31.12
C SER A 12 33.47 11.98 31.33
N PRO A 13 32.97 12.79 30.37
CA PRO A 13 31.52 13.02 30.23
C PRO A 13 31.03 13.32 28.80
N PHE A 14 29.98 12.66 28.31
CA PHE A 14 28.90 13.26 27.51
C PHE A 14 27.77 12.25 27.37
N ALA A 15 27.00 12.12 28.46
CA ALA A 15 25.67 11.54 28.41
C ALA A 15 24.74 12.54 27.74
N ARG A 16 24.14 12.20 26.60
CA ARG A 16 22.98 12.92 26.09
C ARG A 16 21.73 12.25 26.65
N SER A 17 20.97 13.08 27.35
CA SER A 17 19.73 12.82 28.06
C SER A 17 18.67 12.16 27.19
N ALA A 18 18.07 11.09 27.72
CA ALA A 18 16.80 10.56 27.25
C ALA A 18 15.68 11.61 27.43
N PRO A 19 14.71 11.70 26.51
CA PRO A 19 13.52 12.53 26.71
C PRO A 19 12.61 11.93 27.81
N PRO A 20 11.91 12.78 28.60
CA PRO A 20 11.07 12.34 29.71
C PRO A 20 9.76 11.67 29.22
N PRO A 21 9.14 10.81 30.07
CA PRO A 21 7.86 10.18 29.76
C PRO A 21 6.72 11.21 29.79
N LEU A 22 5.87 11.19 28.78
CA LEU A 22 4.63 11.99 28.76
C LEU A 22 3.63 11.36 29.74
N ALA A 23 3.26 12.16 30.74
CA ALA A 23 2.27 11.85 31.75
C ALA A 23 0.86 11.86 31.15
N GLU A 24 0.08 10.86 31.54
CA GLU A 24 -1.34 10.70 31.27
C GLU A 24 -2.14 11.82 31.94
N ALA A 25 -2.93 12.56 31.17
CA ALA A 25 -3.96 13.45 31.68
C ALA A 25 -5.33 12.86 31.35
N HIS A 26 -5.98 12.32 32.38
CA HIS A 26 -7.38 11.92 32.34
C HIS A 26 -8.28 13.15 32.21
N THR A 27 -9.02 13.25 31.11
CA THR A 27 -10.28 14.00 31.05
C THR A 27 -11.39 13.05 30.66
N LYS A 28 -12.26 12.73 31.64
CA LYS A 28 -13.53 12.04 31.42
C LYS A 28 -14.42 12.90 30.53
N GLN A 29 -14.85 12.34 29.41
CA GLN A 29 -16.09 12.79 28.77
C GLN A 29 -16.85 11.56 28.29
N GLU A 30 -17.87 11.19 29.06
CA GLU A 30 -18.83 10.15 28.72
C GLU A 30 -19.58 10.54 27.44
N ARG A 31 -19.50 9.69 26.42
CA ARG A 31 -20.48 9.65 25.34
C ARG A 31 -20.84 8.20 25.07
N SER A 32 -21.99 7.83 25.62
CA SER A 32 -22.77 6.66 25.22
C SER A 32 -23.09 6.75 23.72
N HIS A 33 -22.77 5.73 22.95
CA HIS A 33 -23.45 5.52 21.67
C HIS A 33 -23.86 4.06 21.52
N LEU A 34 -25.15 3.92 21.29
CA LEU A 34 -25.89 2.68 21.16
C LEU A 34 -25.39 1.88 19.95
N VAL A 35 -25.38 0.57 20.17
CA VAL A 35 -25.40 -0.48 19.15
C VAL A 35 -26.67 -0.30 18.31
N LEU A 36 -26.52 -0.10 17.00
CA LEU A 36 -27.60 -0.28 16.03
C LEU A 36 -27.27 -1.49 15.16
N THR A 37 -27.74 -2.65 15.62
CA THR A 37 -28.04 -3.79 14.76
C THR A 37 -29.37 -3.52 14.04
N GLY A 38 -29.42 -3.66 12.72
CA GLY A 38 -30.70 -3.59 12.02
C GLY A 38 -30.59 -3.69 10.50
N ASN A 39 -30.85 -4.89 9.98
CA ASN A 39 -31.21 -5.17 8.59
C ASN A 39 -32.28 -4.19 8.07
N MET A 40 -32.16 -3.75 6.82
CA MET A 40 -33.20 -2.96 6.18
C MET A 40 -33.42 -3.40 4.72
N GLU A 41 -34.07 -4.56 4.58
CA GLU A 41 -35.03 -4.78 3.50
C GLU A 41 -36.36 -5.12 4.18
N ASP A 42 -37.25 -4.14 4.32
CA ASP A 42 -38.67 -4.44 4.16
C ASP A 42 -39.51 -3.19 3.90
N LYS A 43 -40.28 -3.34 2.83
CA LYS A 43 -41.33 -2.50 2.27
C LYS A 43 -42.25 -1.90 3.33
N PHE A 44 -42.52 -0.60 3.22
CA PHE A 44 -43.81 -0.04 3.63
C PHE A 44 -44.51 0.60 2.44
N GLN A 45 -45.32 -0.22 1.79
CA GLN A 45 -46.53 0.21 1.09
C GLN A 45 -47.60 0.57 2.14
N ASN A 46 -48.46 1.50 1.73
CA ASN A 46 -49.76 1.85 2.32
C ASN A 46 -49.70 2.72 3.57
N LEU A 47 -50.23 3.94 3.45
CA LEU A 47 -51.41 4.38 4.20
C LEU A 47 -52.05 5.56 3.48
N ASN A 48 -53.31 5.36 3.13
CA ASN A 48 -54.25 6.29 2.52
C ASN A 48 -55.23 6.74 3.62
N ILE A 49 -56.05 7.78 3.34
CA ILE A 49 -57.23 8.26 4.11
C ILE A 49 -56.86 9.35 5.15
N THR A 50 -57.46 10.55 5.20
CA THR A 50 -58.89 10.90 5.09
C THR A 50 -59.12 12.37 4.66
N SER A 51 -60.30 12.57 4.06
CA SER A 51 -61.02 13.80 3.75
C SER A 51 -61.36 14.69 4.95
N ASP A 52 -61.45 16.01 4.74
CA ASP A 52 -62.54 16.85 5.25
C ASP A 52 -62.59 18.25 4.56
N VAL A 53 -63.81 18.64 4.16
CA VAL A 53 -64.27 19.93 3.57
C VAL A 53 -65.55 20.28 4.39
N PRO A 54 -66.05 21.52 4.62
CA PRO A 54 -66.07 22.63 3.64
C PRO A 54 -66.11 24.10 4.14
N GLY A 55 -65.90 25.03 3.17
CA GLY A 55 -66.73 26.23 2.98
C GLY A 55 -66.01 27.58 2.89
N LYS A 56 -66.03 28.24 1.71
CA LYS A 56 -66.88 29.41 1.36
C LYS A 56 -66.46 30.07 0.01
N MET A 57 -67.48 30.33 -0.83
CA MET A 57 -67.72 31.28 -1.94
C MET A 57 -66.73 32.48 -2.06
N ASP A 58 -66.42 33.16 -3.18
CA ASP A 58 -66.90 33.32 -4.57
C ASP A 58 -65.89 34.24 -5.31
N ASP A 59 -66.00 34.27 -6.64
CA ASP A 59 -65.67 35.33 -7.60
C ASP A 59 -64.44 35.16 -8.50
N GLY A 60 -64.71 35.26 -9.80
CA GLY A 60 -63.88 34.74 -10.88
C GLY A 60 -63.05 35.79 -11.61
N THR A 61 -62.22 35.33 -12.56
CA THR A 61 -61.93 35.95 -13.86
C THR A 61 -60.91 35.08 -14.63
N LYS A 62 -61.40 34.44 -15.68
CA LYS A 62 -60.86 34.27 -17.05
C LYS A 62 -59.34 34.21 -17.36
N VAL A 63 -59.04 33.18 -18.16
CA VAL A 63 -58.29 33.16 -19.45
C VAL A 63 -56.81 32.75 -19.43
N GLU A 64 -56.57 31.62 -20.13
CA GLU A 64 -55.50 31.24 -21.08
C GLU A 64 -54.06 31.70 -20.75
N THR A 65 -53.03 30.86 -20.79
CA THR A 65 -52.44 30.31 -22.02
C THR A 65 -51.32 29.32 -21.60
N ASP A 66 -51.22 28.15 -22.24
CA ASP A 66 -49.99 27.36 -22.30
C ASP A 66 -49.09 28.00 -23.37
N PRO A 67 -47.83 28.36 -23.05
CA PRO A 67 -46.74 27.62 -23.68
C PRO A 67 -45.45 27.51 -22.84
N ASP A 68 -44.74 26.39 -23.04
CA ASP A 68 -43.28 26.25 -23.02
C ASP A 68 -42.51 26.59 -21.73
N ALA A 69 -42.19 25.55 -20.97
CA ALA A 69 -40.86 25.41 -20.37
C ALA A 69 -40.53 23.92 -20.18
N ILE A 70 -40.01 23.30 -21.24
CA ILE A 70 -39.18 22.11 -21.12
C ILE A 70 -37.94 22.55 -20.34
N PHE A 71 -37.92 22.29 -19.04
CA PHE A 71 -36.69 22.34 -18.26
C PHE A 71 -36.04 20.97 -18.44
N GLU A 72 -35.36 20.77 -19.56
CA GLU A 72 -34.30 19.76 -19.63
C GLU A 72 -33.26 20.22 -18.61
N GLY A 73 -33.35 19.62 -17.42
CA GLY A 73 -32.28 19.70 -16.45
C GLY A 73 -31.10 18.98 -17.09
N ASP A 74 -30.16 19.76 -17.58
CA ASP A 74 -28.81 19.33 -17.88
C ASP A 74 -28.24 18.80 -16.56
N TYR A 75 -28.49 17.52 -16.27
CA TYR A 75 -27.68 16.77 -15.33
C TYR A 75 -26.32 16.66 -16.01
N LEU A 76 -25.49 17.68 -15.75
CA LEU A 76 -24.05 17.57 -15.94
C LEU A 76 -23.67 16.32 -15.15
N ASP A 77 -23.24 15.32 -15.92
CA ASP A 77 -22.59 14.11 -15.44
C ASP A 77 -21.26 14.58 -14.82
N ASP A 78 -21.34 15.12 -13.60
CA ASP A 78 -20.19 15.37 -12.73
C ASP A 78 -19.69 14.00 -12.24
N ASP A 79 -19.28 13.14 -13.18
CA ASP A 79 -18.17 12.22 -12.97
C ASP A 79 -16.90 13.09 -12.88
N GLU A 80 -16.84 13.98 -11.88
CA GLU A 80 -15.57 14.57 -11.46
C GLU A 80 -14.62 13.41 -11.21
N ASP A 81 -13.43 13.45 -11.80
CA ASP A 81 -12.35 12.47 -11.66
C ASP A 81 -12.05 12.20 -10.17
N LEU A 82 -12.85 11.36 -9.50
CA LEU A 82 -12.64 10.98 -8.12
C LEU A 82 -11.30 10.27 -8.06
N GLU A 83 -10.35 10.86 -7.33
CA GLU A 83 -9.06 10.23 -7.11
C GLU A 83 -9.30 8.86 -6.44
N PRO A 84 -8.62 7.81 -6.91
CA PRO A 84 -8.89 6.47 -6.41
C PRO A 84 -8.58 6.36 -4.92
N GLU A 85 -9.41 5.66 -4.16
CA GLU A 85 -9.26 5.56 -2.72
C GLU A 85 -8.08 4.64 -2.40
N VAL A 86 -7.01 5.21 -1.85
CA VAL A 86 -5.82 4.47 -1.45
C VAL A 86 -5.99 3.99 -0.01
N THR A 87 -5.80 2.70 0.23
CA THR A 87 -5.70 2.14 1.58
C THR A 87 -4.23 2.02 1.98
N ILE A 88 -3.86 2.46 3.17
CA ILE A 88 -2.49 2.39 3.71
C ILE A 88 -2.42 1.40 4.87
N GLY A 89 -1.28 0.71 5.00
CA GLY A 89 -1.05 -0.27 6.05
C GLY A 89 -0.01 0.16 7.06
N PHE A 90 -0.25 -0.14 8.33
CA PHE A 90 0.65 0.11 9.46
C PHE A 90 0.96 -1.19 10.20
N LEU A 91 2.16 -1.30 10.75
CA LEU A 91 2.53 -2.45 11.56
C LEU A 91 2.41 -2.16 13.05
N ARG A 92 1.84 -3.12 13.76
CA ARG A 92 1.87 -3.17 15.22
C ARG A 92 2.36 -4.51 15.69
N LYS A 93 2.94 -4.52 16.90
CA LYS A 93 3.27 -5.78 17.56
C LYS A 93 1.98 -6.52 17.92
N PRO A 94 1.91 -7.85 17.72
CA PRO A 94 0.82 -8.64 18.27
C PRO A 94 0.82 -8.48 19.79
N LYS A 95 -0.34 -8.14 20.36
CA LYS A 95 -0.57 -8.14 21.80
C LYS A 95 -1.30 -9.44 22.16
N GLU A 96 -1.18 -9.93 23.39
CA GLU A 96 -2.10 -10.99 23.82
C GLU A 96 -3.52 -10.41 23.95
N PRO A 97 -4.59 -11.04 23.42
CA PRO A 97 -4.67 -12.40 22.82
C PRO A 97 -4.58 -12.45 21.27
N ASP A 98 -4.24 -11.35 20.60
CA ASP A 98 -4.18 -11.22 19.13
C ASP A 98 -3.22 -12.19 18.45
N TRP A 99 -2.35 -12.89 19.18
CA TRP A 99 -1.47 -13.89 18.58
C TRP A 99 -2.24 -14.96 17.79
N HIS A 100 -3.47 -15.27 18.21
CA HIS A 100 -4.33 -16.20 17.48
C HIS A 100 -4.82 -15.63 16.14
N SER A 101 -4.94 -14.30 16.00
CA SER A 101 -5.41 -13.69 14.74
C SER A 101 -4.41 -13.84 13.60
N LEU A 102 -3.15 -14.15 13.91
CA LEU A 102 -2.10 -14.42 12.92
C LEU A 102 -2.11 -15.84 12.36
N LEU A 103 -3.04 -16.69 12.80
CA LEU A 103 -3.21 -18.04 12.29
C LEU A 103 -3.94 -18.05 10.93
N PRO A 104 -3.67 -19.05 10.05
CA PRO A 104 -4.22 -19.08 8.69
C PRO A 104 -5.75 -18.99 8.61
N GLN A 105 -6.48 -19.56 9.57
CA GLN A 105 -7.95 -19.54 9.58
C GLN A 105 -8.58 -18.16 9.82
N HIS A 106 -7.76 -17.15 10.17
CA HIS A 106 -8.20 -15.78 10.36
C HIS A 106 -7.79 -14.86 9.21
N PHE A 107 -7.22 -15.40 8.13
CA PHE A 107 -6.81 -14.66 6.93
C PHE A 107 -6.04 -13.35 7.22
N PRO A 108 -4.93 -13.40 7.97
CA PRO A 108 -4.31 -12.17 8.46
C PRO A 108 -3.54 -11.42 7.37
N SER A 109 -3.65 -10.08 7.39
CA SER A 109 -2.63 -9.19 6.84
C SER A 109 -1.52 -9.02 7.89
N LYS A 110 -0.27 -9.36 7.53
CA LYS A 110 0.87 -9.41 8.48
C LYS A 110 2.21 -9.27 7.77
N ALA A 111 3.25 -8.90 8.53
CA ALA A 111 4.62 -8.84 8.05
C ALA A 111 5.57 -9.69 8.91
N GLY A 112 6.56 -10.31 8.28
CA GLY A 112 7.53 -11.19 8.91
C GLY A 112 6.92 -12.48 9.47
N GLY A 113 7.72 -13.22 10.26
CA GLY A 113 7.36 -14.55 10.74
C GLY A 113 7.26 -15.59 9.63
N ALA A 114 6.36 -16.57 9.81
CA ALA A 114 6.03 -17.55 8.79
C ALA A 114 4.75 -17.14 8.02
N PRO A 115 4.65 -17.43 6.72
CA PRO A 115 3.42 -17.21 5.96
C PRO A 115 2.27 -18.04 6.55
N ALA A 116 1.11 -17.40 6.72
CA ALA A 116 -0.13 -18.09 7.03
C ALA A 116 -0.80 -18.46 5.71
N TRP A 117 -0.38 -19.62 5.17
CA TRP A 117 -0.76 -20.08 3.84
C TRP A 117 -2.27 -20.26 3.68
N LEU A 118 -2.80 -19.74 2.55
CA LEU A 118 -4.21 -19.84 2.19
C LEU A 118 -4.57 -21.24 1.63
N ASP A 119 -3.80 -21.80 0.69
CA ASP A 119 -3.92 -23.22 0.32
C ASP A 119 -2.81 -23.99 1.06
N PRO A 120 -3.11 -24.73 2.14
CA PRO A 120 -2.10 -25.38 2.96
C PRO A 120 -1.46 -26.60 2.29
N VAL A 121 -1.95 -27.03 1.12
CA VAL A 121 -1.51 -28.25 0.43
C VAL A 121 -0.57 -27.92 -0.72
N ASN A 122 -0.97 -26.99 -1.59
CA ASN A 122 -0.29 -26.73 -2.87
C ASN A 122 0.74 -25.60 -2.77
N LEU A 123 1.63 -25.68 -1.78
CA LEU A 123 2.59 -24.61 -1.47
C LEU A 123 3.61 -24.38 -2.61
N PRO A 124 4.06 -23.13 -2.83
CA PRO A 124 5.19 -22.85 -3.71
C PRO A 124 6.43 -23.62 -3.23
N SER A 125 7.03 -24.43 -4.11
CA SER A 125 8.18 -25.27 -3.75
C SER A 125 9.23 -25.33 -4.86
N GLY A 126 10.45 -25.75 -4.49
CA GLY A 126 11.55 -25.90 -5.41
C GLY A 126 12.16 -24.57 -5.82
N LYS A 127 12.26 -24.30 -7.13
CA LYS A 127 12.92 -23.09 -7.65
C LYS A 127 12.15 -21.80 -7.35
N SER A 128 10.83 -21.87 -7.18
CA SER A 128 10.01 -20.69 -6.87
C SER A 128 10.27 -20.14 -5.47
N SER A 129 10.75 -20.97 -4.53
CA SER A 129 11.14 -20.56 -3.17
C SER A 129 12.58 -20.03 -3.06
N CYS A 130 13.33 -20.00 -4.16
CA CYS A 130 14.74 -19.57 -4.18
C CYS A 130 14.93 -18.30 -5.02
N CYS A 131 15.96 -17.53 -4.69
CA CYS A 131 16.42 -16.41 -5.48
C CYS A 131 17.05 -16.90 -6.79
N ASP A 132 16.64 -16.33 -7.92
CA ASP A 132 17.19 -16.76 -9.22
C ASP A 132 18.61 -16.24 -9.46
N PHE A 133 19.11 -15.33 -8.61
CA PHE A 133 20.45 -14.77 -8.68
C PHE A 133 21.49 -15.60 -7.92
N CYS A 134 21.31 -15.77 -6.61
CA CYS A 134 22.25 -16.51 -5.76
C CYS A 134 21.84 -17.98 -5.52
N GLY A 135 20.57 -18.36 -5.73
CA GLY A 135 20.05 -19.69 -5.43
C GLY A 135 19.61 -19.90 -3.98
N ASP A 136 19.90 -18.96 -3.07
CA ASP A 136 19.50 -19.07 -1.67
C ASP A 136 17.98 -18.96 -1.49
N PRO A 137 17.41 -19.55 -0.42
CA PRO A 137 15.98 -19.42 -0.12
C PRO A 137 15.56 -17.95 0.07
N LEU A 138 14.42 -17.59 -0.50
CA LEU A 138 13.83 -16.28 -0.29
C LEU A 138 13.25 -16.17 1.13
N ARG A 139 13.36 -14.98 1.73
CA ARG A 139 12.80 -14.67 3.05
C ARG A 139 11.38 -14.11 2.88
N PHE A 140 10.46 -14.57 3.72
CA PHE A 140 9.09 -14.07 3.74
C PHE A 140 9.08 -12.62 4.24
N VAL A 141 8.49 -11.73 3.43
CA VAL A 141 8.38 -10.29 3.71
C VAL A 141 7.06 -10.02 4.42
N LEU A 142 5.95 -10.25 3.73
CA LEU A 142 4.61 -10.01 4.25
C LEU A 142 3.57 -10.81 3.48
N GLN A 143 2.37 -10.82 4.03
CA GLN A 143 1.18 -11.20 3.31
C GLN A 143 0.07 -10.17 3.51
N VAL A 144 -0.74 -9.97 2.48
CA VAL A 144 -1.90 -9.09 2.51
C VAL A 144 -3.11 -9.91 2.11
N TYR A 145 -4.12 -9.94 2.96
CA TYR A 145 -5.43 -10.51 2.63
C TYR A 145 -6.30 -9.42 2.00
N VAL A 146 -6.83 -9.73 0.82
CA VAL A 146 -7.57 -8.81 -0.05
C VAL A 146 -8.77 -9.59 -0.60
N PRO A 147 -9.86 -9.72 0.17
CA PRO A 147 -11.04 -10.43 -0.31
C PRO A 147 -11.65 -9.72 -1.52
N ASP A 148 -12.18 -10.51 -2.46
CA ASP A 148 -12.89 -10.01 -3.64
C ASP A 148 -14.28 -10.64 -3.69
N GLU A 149 -15.26 -9.98 -3.07
CA GLU A 149 -16.62 -10.50 -2.94
C GLU A 149 -17.34 -10.66 -4.28
N TRP A 150 -16.88 -9.96 -5.32
CA TRP A 150 -17.47 -9.96 -6.66
C TRP A 150 -16.91 -11.08 -7.54
N GLN A 151 -15.79 -11.68 -7.16
CA GLN A 151 -15.15 -12.77 -7.90
C GLN A 151 -15.29 -14.09 -7.13
N GLU A 152 -16.22 -14.95 -7.55
CA GLU A 152 -16.51 -16.22 -6.89
C GLU A 152 -15.28 -17.11 -6.70
N THR A 153 -14.37 -17.11 -7.66
CA THR A 153 -13.12 -17.90 -7.61
C THR A 153 -12.02 -17.26 -6.76
N ALA A 154 -12.19 -15.99 -6.36
CA ALA A 154 -11.21 -15.20 -5.64
C ALA A 154 -11.75 -14.53 -4.37
N TYR A 155 -12.85 -15.05 -3.83
CA TYR A 155 -13.48 -14.53 -2.62
C TYR A 155 -12.47 -14.37 -1.47
N HIS A 156 -11.71 -15.42 -1.19
CA HIS A 156 -10.51 -15.32 -0.37
C HIS A 156 -9.33 -15.13 -1.31
N ARG A 157 -8.70 -13.96 -1.28
CA ARG A 157 -7.50 -13.69 -2.08
C ARG A 157 -6.43 -13.11 -1.18
N ALA A 158 -5.22 -13.61 -1.32
CA ALA A 158 -4.09 -13.19 -0.53
C ALA A 158 -2.82 -13.14 -1.37
N PHE A 159 -1.97 -12.16 -1.07
CA PHE A 159 -0.65 -12.02 -1.67
C PHE A 159 0.41 -12.39 -0.66
N PHE A 160 1.44 -13.11 -1.12
CA PHE A 160 2.58 -13.51 -0.32
C PHE A 160 3.85 -12.99 -0.98
N VAL A 161 4.59 -12.14 -0.27
CA VAL A 161 5.77 -11.48 -0.80
C VAL A 161 7.02 -12.12 -0.21
N PHE A 162 7.95 -12.50 -1.07
CA PHE A 162 9.22 -13.12 -0.72
C PHE A 162 10.38 -12.37 -1.38
N MET A 163 11.50 -12.25 -0.68
CA MET A 163 12.67 -11.57 -1.23
C MET A 163 14.02 -12.13 -0.79
N CYS A 164 15.02 -11.92 -1.62
CA CYS A 164 16.40 -12.20 -1.30
C CYS A 164 16.93 -11.13 -0.32
N PRO A 165 17.56 -11.51 0.81
CA PRO A 165 18.15 -10.56 1.74
C PRO A 165 19.51 -10.00 1.27
N SER A 166 19.99 -10.34 0.05
CA SER A 166 21.23 -9.78 -0.47
C SER A 166 20.96 -8.54 -1.31
N MET A 167 21.61 -7.43 -0.93
CA MET A 167 21.50 -6.17 -1.69
C MET A 167 22.02 -6.30 -3.12
N SER A 168 23.08 -7.10 -3.30
CA SER A 168 23.61 -7.38 -4.64
C SER A 168 22.57 -8.02 -5.57
N CYS A 169 21.73 -8.92 -5.03
CA CYS A 169 20.67 -9.58 -5.80
C CYS A 169 19.52 -8.62 -6.13
N LEU A 170 19.11 -7.77 -5.18
CA LEU A 170 18.06 -6.76 -5.41
C LEU A 170 18.49 -5.75 -6.48
N GLN A 171 19.74 -5.27 -6.43
CA GLN A 171 20.27 -4.36 -7.44
C GLN A 171 20.42 -5.02 -8.82
N LEU A 172 20.76 -6.31 -8.87
CA LEU A 172 20.78 -7.07 -10.13
C LEU A 172 19.37 -7.20 -10.71
N ASP A 173 18.38 -7.48 -9.87
CA ASP A 173 16.97 -7.59 -10.28
C ASP A 173 16.46 -6.30 -10.92
N GLN A 174 16.65 -5.15 -10.27
CA GLN A 174 16.24 -3.87 -10.85
C GLN A 174 16.91 -3.59 -12.22
N ARG A 175 18.20 -3.95 -12.37
CA ARG A 175 18.89 -3.83 -13.67
C ARG A 175 18.30 -4.76 -14.74
N GLU A 176 17.80 -5.93 -14.36
CA GLU A 176 17.11 -6.86 -15.27
C GLU A 176 15.67 -6.42 -15.59
N GLN A 177 15.02 -5.64 -14.72
CA GLN A 177 13.65 -5.13 -14.95
C GLN A 177 13.57 -4.13 -16.11
N GLY A 178 14.68 -3.50 -16.49
CA GLY A 178 14.77 -2.59 -17.64
C GLY A 178 15.19 -3.24 -18.96
N LYS A 179 15.45 -4.56 -18.98
CA LYS A 179 15.87 -5.26 -20.20
C LYS A 179 14.68 -5.87 -20.92
N ASP A 180 14.70 -5.77 -22.25
CA ASP A 180 13.65 -6.32 -23.10
C ASP A 180 13.61 -7.85 -23.06
N ARG A 181 12.39 -8.37 -23.20
CA ARG A 181 11.88 -9.71 -22.82
C ARG A 181 12.87 -10.89 -22.87
N ALA A 182 13.25 -11.38 -21.69
CA ALA A 182 13.59 -12.80 -21.52
C ALA A 182 12.31 -13.62 -21.27
N GLU A 183 12.16 -14.79 -21.87
CA GLU A 183 11.05 -15.74 -21.61
C GLU A 183 10.97 -16.18 -20.14
N ASN A 184 12.07 -16.03 -19.38
CA ASN A 184 12.13 -16.36 -17.97
C ASN A 184 13.07 -15.41 -17.22
N PRO A 185 12.61 -14.22 -16.86
CA PRO A 185 13.46 -13.21 -16.26
C PRO A 185 13.81 -13.63 -14.83
N ARG A 186 15.09 -13.51 -14.46
CA ARG A 186 15.58 -13.83 -13.11
C ARG A 186 15.02 -12.80 -12.12
N ARG A 187 14.50 -13.27 -10.98
CA ARG A 187 13.95 -12.42 -9.92
C ARG A 187 14.54 -12.75 -8.56
N SER A 188 14.76 -11.67 -7.80
CA SER A 188 15.18 -11.69 -6.40
C SER A 188 14.01 -11.40 -5.45
N VAL A 189 12.93 -10.80 -5.98
CA VAL A 189 11.65 -10.60 -5.30
C VAL A 189 10.57 -11.37 -6.06
N LYS A 190 9.80 -12.20 -5.35
CA LYS A 190 8.71 -12.99 -5.92
C LYS A 190 7.44 -12.76 -5.11
N VAL A 191 6.34 -12.54 -5.80
CA VAL A 191 5.01 -12.35 -5.19
C VAL A 191 4.09 -13.43 -5.70
N PHE A 192 3.41 -14.11 -4.78
CA PHE A 192 2.44 -15.13 -5.13
C PHE A 192 1.05 -14.69 -4.73
N ARG A 193 0.13 -14.67 -5.68
CA ARG A 193 -1.32 -14.60 -5.43
C ARG A 193 -1.85 -16.01 -5.19
N CYS A 194 -2.52 -16.20 -4.08
CA CYS A 194 -3.36 -17.38 -3.86
C CYS A 194 -4.81 -16.94 -3.75
N GLN A 195 -5.71 -17.75 -4.27
CA GLN A 195 -7.13 -17.47 -4.17
C GLN A 195 -7.95 -18.72 -3.96
N LEU A 196 -9.05 -18.58 -3.24
CA LEU A 196 -10.01 -19.64 -2.96
C LEU A 196 -11.43 -19.09 -3.07
N PRO A 197 -12.38 -19.92 -3.50
CA PRO A 197 -13.80 -19.58 -3.43
C PRO A 197 -14.29 -19.50 -1.99
N ARG A 198 -15.41 -18.79 -1.80
CA ARG A 198 -16.07 -18.63 -0.48
C ARG A 198 -16.34 -19.96 0.21
N ILE A 199 -16.82 -20.93 -0.56
CA ILE A 199 -17.00 -22.32 -0.10
C ILE A 199 -15.82 -23.12 -0.64
N ASN A 200 -14.90 -23.50 0.24
CA ASN A 200 -13.70 -24.26 -0.11
C ASN A 200 -13.44 -25.40 0.89
N ALA A 201 -12.45 -26.23 0.58
CA ALA A 201 -12.15 -27.43 1.36
C ALA A 201 -11.37 -27.17 2.67
N PHE A 202 -10.83 -25.95 2.86
CA PHE A 202 -9.88 -25.66 3.92
C PHE A 202 -10.47 -24.82 5.05
N TYR A 203 -11.37 -23.89 4.72
CA TYR A 203 -11.96 -22.96 5.66
C TYR A 203 -13.48 -23.05 5.64
N THR A 204 -14.07 -22.96 6.82
CA THR A 204 -15.52 -22.86 6.98
C THR A 204 -16.00 -21.46 6.64
N ALA A 205 -17.24 -21.34 6.14
CA ALA A 205 -17.85 -20.04 5.87
C ALA A 205 -18.16 -19.24 7.15
N GLU A 206 -18.22 -19.91 8.31
CA GLU A 206 -18.36 -19.28 9.62
C GLU A 206 -16.98 -18.96 10.20
N GLU A 207 -16.87 -17.81 10.88
CA GLU A 207 -15.67 -17.44 11.60
C GLU A 207 -15.31 -18.50 12.66
N PRO A 208 -14.02 -18.87 12.78
CA PRO A 208 -13.59 -19.80 13.82
C PRO A 208 -13.92 -19.22 15.20
N LYS A 209 -14.85 -19.87 15.92
CA LYS A 209 -15.19 -19.50 17.31
C LYS A 209 -14.01 -19.82 18.22
N GLY A 210 -13.12 -18.84 18.42
CA GLY A 210 -12.10 -18.81 19.46
C GLY A 210 -11.13 -19.99 19.46
N CYS A 211 -9.89 -19.78 19.04
CA CYS A 211 -8.84 -20.77 19.28
C CYS A 211 -8.42 -20.73 20.77
N MET A 212 -8.92 -21.64 21.63
CA MET A 212 -8.42 -21.81 23.01
C MET A 212 -7.23 -22.77 23.10
N GLY A 213 -6.28 -22.65 22.17
CA GLY A 213 -5.10 -23.53 22.14
C GLY A 213 -3.91 -22.90 22.83
N SER A 214 -3.45 -23.43 23.96
CA SER A 214 -2.25 -22.98 24.68
C SER A 214 -0.92 -23.48 24.06
N GLN A 215 -0.88 -23.76 22.75
CA GLN A 215 0.26 -24.43 22.10
C GLN A 215 0.80 -23.76 20.83
N CYS A 216 0.58 -22.46 20.63
CA CYS A 216 1.23 -21.76 19.52
C CYS A 216 2.37 -20.91 20.05
N SER A 217 3.37 -21.58 20.63
CA SER A 217 4.66 -20.94 20.83
C SER A 217 5.32 -20.82 19.46
N GLY A 218 5.34 -19.60 18.91
CA GLY A 218 6.05 -19.27 17.68
C GLY A 218 7.54 -19.60 17.82
N VAL A 219 7.94 -20.77 17.35
CA VAL A 219 9.36 -21.09 17.15
C VAL A 219 9.76 -20.38 15.86
N PHE A 220 10.36 -19.20 16.00
CA PHE A 220 10.96 -18.51 14.88
C PHE A 220 12.14 -19.35 14.36
N PRO A 221 12.14 -19.81 13.10
CA PRO A 221 13.37 -20.25 12.47
C PRO A 221 14.34 -19.05 12.55
N GLY A 222 15.58 -19.26 12.99
CA GLY A 222 16.56 -18.18 13.23
C GLY A 222 16.92 -17.30 12.01
N HIS A 223 16.26 -17.50 10.87
CA HIS A 223 16.41 -16.76 9.62
C HIS A 223 15.15 -15.96 9.23
N ALA A 224 14.08 -15.94 10.04
CA ALA A 224 12.85 -15.17 9.78
C ALA A 224 12.91 -13.76 10.43
N TRP A 225 12.29 -12.77 9.78
CA TRP A 225 12.11 -11.46 10.41
C TRP A 225 11.05 -11.49 11.52
N PRO A 226 11.07 -10.54 12.46
CA PRO A 226 10.07 -10.48 13.52
C PRO A 226 8.66 -10.31 12.95
N GLU A 227 7.68 -10.88 13.64
CA GLU A 227 6.29 -10.97 13.17
C GLU A 227 5.44 -9.81 13.71
N TYR A 228 4.65 -9.22 12.82
CA TYR A 228 3.80 -8.05 13.08
C TYR A 228 2.41 -8.22 12.46
N VAL A 229 1.39 -7.70 13.13
CA VAL A 229 0.04 -7.56 12.57
C VAL A 229 0.01 -6.30 11.72
N MET A 230 -0.69 -6.34 10.58
CA MET A 230 -0.90 -5.18 9.72
C MET A 230 -2.34 -4.68 9.86
N ASP A 231 -2.48 -3.43 10.31
CA ASP A 231 -3.76 -2.72 10.30
C ASP A 231 -3.84 -1.89 9.01
N GLN A 232 -5.01 -1.84 8.39
CA GLN A 232 -5.25 -1.14 7.12
C GLN A 232 -6.29 -0.04 7.33
N GLU A 233 -5.98 1.17 6.88
CA GLU A 233 -6.83 2.36 7.03
C GLU A 233 -6.86 3.14 5.71
N PRO A 234 -7.94 3.86 5.37
CA PRO A 234 -7.95 4.72 4.20
C PRO A 234 -6.91 5.83 4.36
N GLU A 235 -6.24 6.17 3.26
CA GLU A 235 -5.31 7.28 3.25
C GLU A 235 -6.08 8.58 3.47
N LEU A 236 -5.65 9.37 4.44
CA LEU A 236 -6.26 10.67 4.67
C LEU A 236 -5.95 11.54 3.46
N SER A 237 -7.00 11.90 2.70
CA SER A 237 -6.86 12.89 1.64
C SER A 237 -6.34 14.18 2.28
N CYS A 238 -5.31 14.77 1.68
CA CYS A 238 -4.85 16.08 2.10
C CYS A 238 -5.94 17.09 1.69
N LEU A 239 -6.93 17.32 2.55
CA LEU A 239 -7.77 18.51 2.46
C LEU A 239 -6.89 19.72 2.81
N THR A 240 -6.02 20.13 1.87
CA THR A 240 -5.35 21.43 1.74
C THR A 240 -4.21 21.32 0.71
N SER A 241 -4.54 21.46 -0.57
CA SER A 241 -4.20 22.65 -1.36
C SER A 241 -4.43 22.31 -2.83
N SER A 242 -5.45 22.95 -3.38
CA SER A 242 -5.40 23.44 -4.75
C SER A 242 -4.09 24.22 -4.95
N ALA A 243 -3.03 23.49 -5.29
CA ALA A 243 -1.83 24.03 -5.92
C ALA A 243 -1.82 23.67 -7.42
N LYS A 244 -3.02 23.53 -8.01
CA LYS A 244 -3.23 23.82 -9.43
C LYS A 244 -3.66 25.28 -9.51
N ASP A 245 -2.97 26.04 -10.35
CA ASP A 245 -3.19 27.43 -10.75
C ASP A 245 -2.78 28.57 -9.82
N ASN A 246 -1.52 28.98 -9.97
CA ASN A 246 -1.16 30.40 -10.01
C ASN A 246 0.16 30.70 -10.75
N SER A 247 0.52 29.93 -11.79
CA SER A 247 1.54 30.36 -12.77
C SER A 247 1.00 31.34 -13.82
N LYS A 248 0.07 32.22 -13.43
CA LYS A 248 -0.41 33.32 -14.27
C LYS A 248 -0.49 34.61 -13.45
N LEU A 249 0.67 35.16 -13.11
CA LEU A 249 0.78 36.54 -12.66
C LEU A 249 1.92 37.26 -13.40
N MET A 250 1.54 38.09 -14.36
CA MET A 250 2.29 39.19 -14.99
C MET A 250 3.59 38.83 -15.75
N VAL A 251 3.46 38.39 -17.00
CA VAL A 251 4.52 38.63 -18.01
C VAL A 251 4.32 40.04 -18.53
N VAL A 252 5.17 40.98 -18.11
CA VAL A 252 5.37 42.22 -18.85
C VAL A 252 6.26 41.85 -20.03
N GLU A 253 5.72 41.99 -21.25
CA GLU A 253 6.51 41.85 -22.48
C GLU A 253 7.60 42.92 -22.50
N GLY A 254 8.82 42.48 -22.19
CA GLY A 254 10.05 43.17 -22.50
C GLY A 254 10.96 42.17 -23.20
N GLU A 255 11.16 42.36 -24.50
CA GLU A 255 12.10 41.58 -25.30
C GLU A 255 13.52 41.79 -24.75
N VAL A 256 14.02 40.81 -23.99
CA VAL A 256 15.44 40.71 -23.65
C VAL A 256 15.85 39.28 -23.92
N GLU A 257 16.67 39.10 -24.96
CA GLU A 257 17.32 37.82 -25.27
C GLU A 257 18.03 37.27 -24.03
N PRO A 258 17.78 36.01 -23.63
CA PRO A 258 18.37 35.46 -22.41
C PRO A 258 19.88 35.29 -22.59
N ASP A 259 20.65 36.06 -21.82
CA ASP A 259 22.11 36.01 -21.83
C ASP A 259 22.60 34.61 -21.39
N ALA A 260 23.74 34.16 -21.93
CA ALA A 260 24.25 32.80 -21.78
C ALA A 260 24.49 32.39 -20.32
N MET A 261 24.72 33.35 -19.43
CA MET A 261 24.83 33.14 -17.98
C MET A 261 23.48 32.73 -17.36
N MET A 262 22.37 33.25 -17.86
CA MET A 262 21.02 32.92 -17.37
C MET A 262 20.57 31.55 -17.89
N GLN A 263 20.97 31.18 -19.11
CA GLN A 263 20.82 29.80 -19.62
C GLN A 263 21.64 28.79 -18.81
N LEU A 264 22.91 29.09 -18.52
CA LEU A 264 23.77 28.25 -17.67
C LEU A 264 23.23 28.11 -16.23
N PHE A 265 22.53 29.13 -15.71
CA PHE A 265 21.86 29.07 -14.41
C PHE A 265 20.56 28.27 -14.47
N MET A 266 19.80 28.34 -15.57
CA MET A 266 18.60 27.53 -15.76
C MET A 266 18.96 26.04 -15.94
N ASP A 267 20.00 25.71 -16.71
CA ASP A 267 20.53 24.33 -16.82
C ASP A 267 21.07 23.78 -15.48
N GLN A 268 21.47 24.65 -14.55
CA GLN A 268 21.90 24.26 -13.19
C GLN A 268 20.73 24.13 -12.20
N PHE A 269 19.54 24.62 -12.55
CA PHE A 269 18.31 24.62 -11.75
C PHE A 269 17.16 23.87 -12.44
N GLU A 270 17.41 23.19 -13.55
CA GLU A 270 16.54 22.11 -14.00
C GLU A 270 16.52 21.08 -12.87
N ALA A 271 15.45 21.12 -12.07
CA ALA A 271 15.21 20.13 -11.05
C ALA A 271 15.15 18.79 -11.79
N ASP A 272 16.20 17.99 -11.63
CA ASP A 272 16.24 16.61 -12.11
C ASP A 272 14.88 15.97 -11.82
N ASP A 273 14.22 15.43 -12.86
CA ASP A 273 12.88 14.82 -12.74
C ASP A 273 12.86 13.79 -11.59
N ASP A 274 13.99 13.12 -11.36
CA ASP A 274 14.18 12.20 -10.24
C ASP A 274 14.19 12.89 -8.88
N ASN A 275 14.78 14.08 -8.77
CA ASN A 275 14.79 14.86 -7.54
C ASN A 275 13.39 15.40 -7.20
N THR A 276 12.62 15.81 -8.21
CA THR A 276 11.21 16.19 -8.04
C THR A 276 10.35 14.99 -7.64
N CYS A 277 10.54 13.85 -8.31
CA CYS A 277 9.86 12.58 -7.99
C CYS A 277 10.16 12.17 -6.54
N TRP A 278 11.44 12.19 -6.14
CA TRP A 278 11.87 11.84 -4.79
C TRP A 278 11.32 12.80 -3.73
N ALA A 279 11.29 14.11 -4.00
CA ALA A 279 10.72 15.08 -3.06
C ALA A 279 9.22 14.81 -2.82
N SER A 280 8.47 14.54 -3.89
CA SER A 280 7.04 14.19 -3.78
C SER A 280 6.82 12.86 -3.06
N PHE A 281 7.67 11.86 -3.33
CA PHE A 281 7.68 10.58 -2.66
C PHE A 281 7.96 10.74 -1.17
N ALA A 282 9.03 11.46 -0.81
CA ALA A 282 9.45 11.66 0.57
C ALA A 282 8.39 12.42 1.38
N ASP A 283 7.85 13.53 0.85
CA ASP A 283 6.78 14.30 1.53
C ASP A 283 5.55 13.41 1.81
N ARG A 284 5.14 12.61 0.83
CA ARG A 284 3.98 11.71 0.98
C ARG A 284 4.22 10.64 2.04
N VAL A 285 5.44 10.11 2.09
CA VAL A 285 5.83 9.02 3.00
C VAL A 285 6.09 9.51 4.42
N GLU A 286 6.59 10.74 4.59
CA GLU A 286 6.84 11.34 5.91
C GLU A 286 5.53 11.72 6.65
N ARG A 287 4.46 12.05 5.92
CA ARG A 287 3.16 12.38 6.51
C ARG A 287 2.56 11.23 7.32
N GLN A 288 2.63 10.02 6.79
CA GLN A 288 2.11 8.81 7.42
C GLN A 288 3.11 7.66 7.17
N PRO A 289 3.76 7.11 8.22
CA PRO A 289 4.81 6.08 8.11
C PRO A 289 4.21 4.70 7.75
N GLN A 290 3.61 4.64 6.58
CA GLN A 290 2.93 3.50 5.99
C GLN A 290 3.94 2.46 5.48
N VAL A 291 3.61 1.18 5.60
CA VAL A 291 4.42 0.06 5.10
C VAL A 291 3.83 -0.58 3.84
N LEU A 292 2.54 -0.38 3.61
CA LEU A 292 1.76 -0.89 2.49
C LEU A 292 0.92 0.27 1.95
N ARG A 293 0.77 0.35 0.63
CA ARG A 293 -0.28 1.13 -0.02
C ARG A 293 -0.99 0.22 -1.01
N TYR A 294 -2.30 0.10 -0.88
CA TYR A 294 -3.15 -0.77 -1.67
C TYR A 294 -4.16 0.10 -2.44
N CYS A 295 -4.26 -0.12 -3.74
CA CYS A 295 -5.25 0.51 -4.60
C CYS A 295 -5.38 -0.32 -5.89
N ALA A 296 -6.51 -1.02 -6.02
CA ALA A 296 -6.79 -1.90 -7.16
C ALA A 296 -7.69 -1.24 -8.23
N GLU A 297 -7.96 0.05 -8.11
CA GLU A 297 -8.85 0.77 -8.99
C GLU A 297 -8.27 0.96 -10.41
N LYS A 298 -9.17 1.09 -11.39
CA LYS A 298 -8.76 1.37 -12.77
C LYS A 298 -8.08 2.74 -12.83
N GLY A 299 -6.85 2.77 -13.33
CA GLY A 299 -6.09 4.03 -13.45
C GLY A 299 -5.25 4.36 -12.21
N ALA A 300 -5.30 3.54 -11.16
CA ALA A 300 -4.42 3.66 -10.01
C ALA A 300 -2.95 3.64 -10.45
N LYS A 301 -2.18 4.60 -9.93
CA LYS A 301 -0.76 4.76 -10.23
C LYS A 301 0.06 4.54 -8.96
N PRO A 302 1.17 3.78 -9.04
CA PRO A 302 2.09 3.67 -7.93
C PRO A 302 2.77 5.01 -7.63
N LEU A 303 3.15 5.20 -6.38
CA LEU A 303 4.00 6.30 -5.93
C LEU A 303 5.46 5.91 -6.16
N TRP A 304 6.07 6.48 -7.21
CA TRP A 304 7.45 6.21 -7.61
C TRP A 304 8.45 7.08 -6.84
N ALA A 305 9.60 6.50 -6.52
CA ALA A 305 10.71 7.22 -5.89
C ALA A 305 11.63 7.91 -6.92
N VAL A 306 11.62 7.42 -8.16
CA VAL A 306 12.48 7.85 -9.27
C VAL A 306 11.63 7.84 -10.55
N SER A 307 11.78 8.86 -11.41
CA SER A 307 10.94 9.11 -12.59
C SER A 307 10.99 7.96 -13.61
N THR A 308 12.16 7.31 -13.71
CA THR A 308 12.40 6.13 -14.56
C THR A 308 11.54 4.90 -14.22
N GLY A 309 10.86 4.90 -13.07
CA GLY A 309 9.93 3.83 -12.67
C GLY A 309 8.68 3.73 -13.52
N SER A 310 8.24 4.86 -14.07
CA SER A 310 7.02 4.99 -14.86
C SER A 310 7.22 4.45 -16.28
N LEU A 311 7.38 3.13 -16.43
CA LEU A 311 7.44 2.49 -17.75
C LEU A 311 6.05 2.37 -18.40
N THR A 312 6.04 2.49 -19.72
CA THR A 312 4.88 2.57 -20.61
C THR A 312 4.32 1.21 -21.06
N ASP A 313 5.01 0.10 -20.78
CA ASP A 313 4.56 -1.26 -21.17
C ASP A 313 4.67 -2.25 -20.01
N THR A 314 3.53 -2.55 -19.38
CA THR A 314 3.40 -3.57 -18.33
C THR A 314 3.22 -4.93 -19.01
N PRO A 315 3.95 -5.99 -18.61
CA PRO A 315 3.81 -7.29 -19.24
C PRO A 315 2.39 -7.88 -19.05
N LEU A 316 2.05 -8.87 -19.89
CA LEU A 316 0.82 -9.65 -19.75
C LEU A 316 0.98 -10.75 -18.69
N CYS A 317 -0.14 -11.18 -18.13
CA CYS A 317 -0.18 -12.28 -17.18
C CYS A 317 0.33 -13.58 -17.81
N ILE A 318 1.32 -14.22 -17.19
CA ILE A 318 1.94 -15.46 -17.69
C ILE A 318 0.98 -16.67 -17.71
N TYR A 319 -0.17 -16.60 -17.03
CA TYR A 319 -1.13 -17.69 -16.91
C TYR A 319 -2.33 -17.58 -17.86
N CYS A 320 -2.86 -16.37 -18.07
CA CYS A 320 -4.04 -16.14 -18.91
C CYS A 320 -3.79 -15.21 -20.09
N ASN A 321 -2.60 -14.61 -20.18
CA ASN A 321 -2.23 -13.59 -21.16
C ASN A 321 -3.10 -12.32 -21.12
N GLY A 322 -3.81 -12.10 -19.99
CA GLY A 322 -4.60 -10.91 -19.73
C GLY A 322 -3.75 -9.73 -19.24
N PRO A 323 -4.31 -8.51 -19.20
CA PRO A 323 -3.60 -7.32 -18.74
C PRO A 323 -3.27 -7.40 -17.25
N LEU A 324 -2.08 -6.94 -16.89
CA LEU A 324 -1.71 -6.69 -15.49
C LEU A 324 -2.08 -5.25 -15.10
N GLY A 325 -2.53 -5.07 -13.86
CA GLY A 325 -2.81 -3.76 -13.25
C GLY A 325 -1.96 -3.58 -12.00
N TYR A 326 -1.62 -2.33 -11.67
CA TYR A 326 -1.09 -2.02 -10.35
C TYR A 326 -2.15 -2.39 -9.30
N GLU A 327 -1.70 -2.98 -8.18
CA GLU A 327 -2.61 -3.35 -7.09
C GLU A 327 -2.10 -2.86 -5.73
N PHE A 328 -0.81 -3.02 -5.45
CA PHE A 328 -0.25 -2.53 -4.20
C PHE A 328 1.25 -2.28 -4.30
N GLN A 329 1.77 -1.53 -3.33
CA GLN A 329 3.19 -1.29 -3.15
C GLN A 329 3.60 -1.41 -1.69
N LEU A 330 4.84 -1.86 -1.49
CA LEU A 330 5.49 -1.93 -0.18
C LEU A 330 6.47 -0.78 -0.03
N MET A 331 6.50 -0.21 1.16
CA MET A 331 7.31 0.96 1.45
C MET A 331 8.55 0.62 2.27
N SER A 332 9.59 1.45 2.16
CA SER A 332 10.86 1.30 2.87
C SER A 332 10.73 1.30 4.39
N GLN A 333 9.67 1.90 4.95
CA GLN A 333 9.38 1.92 6.40
C GLN A 333 9.31 0.51 7.00
N LEU A 334 9.01 -0.50 6.18
CA LEU A 334 8.99 -1.90 6.58
C LEU A 334 10.36 -2.37 7.13
N LEU A 335 11.46 -1.84 6.59
CA LEU A 335 12.83 -2.18 6.95
C LEU A 335 13.15 -1.91 8.42
N TYR A 336 12.59 -0.83 8.97
CA TYR A 336 12.73 -0.48 10.38
C TYR A 336 12.19 -1.59 11.30
N TYR A 337 11.02 -2.14 10.97
CA TYR A 337 10.40 -3.22 11.76
C TYR A 337 11.20 -4.52 11.69
N PHE A 338 11.82 -4.81 10.55
CA PHE A 338 12.66 -5.99 10.36
C PHE A 338 14.05 -5.87 10.99
N ARG A 339 14.45 -4.67 11.46
CA ARG A 339 15.74 -4.41 12.11
C ARG A 339 16.94 -4.78 11.23
N VAL A 340 16.80 -4.59 9.92
CA VAL A 340 17.81 -4.95 8.91
C VAL A 340 19.14 -4.23 9.09
N GLU A 341 19.15 -3.10 9.79
CA GLU A 341 20.36 -2.35 10.18
C GLU A 341 21.35 -3.19 11.00
N ASN A 342 20.89 -4.25 11.66
CA ASN A 342 21.73 -5.16 12.43
C ASN A 342 22.27 -6.33 11.58
N GLU A 343 21.86 -6.43 10.31
CA GLU A 343 22.35 -7.45 9.38
C GLU A 343 23.70 -7.05 8.76
N ARG A 344 24.48 -8.03 8.28
CA ARG A 344 25.82 -7.79 7.71
C ARG A 344 25.77 -6.98 6.41
N ASP A 345 24.74 -7.21 5.60
CA ASP A 345 24.46 -6.53 4.34
C ASP A 345 23.02 -6.02 4.41
N PRO A 346 22.77 -4.86 5.07
CA PRO A 346 21.43 -4.34 5.26
C PRO A 346 20.73 -4.09 3.93
N VAL A 347 19.54 -4.67 3.79
CA VAL A 347 18.70 -4.40 2.62
C VAL A 347 18.09 -3.01 2.69
N ASP A 348 18.07 -2.34 1.55
CA ASP A 348 17.50 -1.02 1.37
C ASP A 348 16.73 -1.00 0.04
N TRP A 349 15.53 -0.46 0.05
CA TRP A 349 14.69 -0.22 -1.12
C TRP A 349 13.75 0.94 -0.80
N ALA A 350 13.37 1.74 -1.80
CA ALA A 350 12.41 2.81 -1.62
C ALA A 350 10.98 2.28 -1.71
N THR A 351 10.67 1.55 -2.79
CA THR A 351 9.35 0.99 -3.04
C THR A 351 9.44 -0.33 -3.82
N ILE A 352 8.56 -1.28 -3.47
CA ILE A 352 8.34 -2.51 -4.23
C ILE A 352 6.91 -2.44 -4.75
N VAL A 353 6.76 -2.32 -6.07
CA VAL A 353 5.46 -2.15 -6.74
C VAL A 353 5.03 -3.48 -7.34
N VAL A 354 3.80 -3.89 -7.04
CA VAL A 354 3.24 -5.17 -7.48
C VAL A 354 2.12 -4.95 -8.49
N TYR A 355 2.21 -5.67 -9.60
CA TYR A 355 1.23 -5.71 -10.67
C TYR A 355 0.65 -7.11 -10.78
N THR A 356 -0.67 -7.19 -10.87
CA THR A 356 -1.40 -8.45 -10.79
C THR A 356 -2.40 -8.59 -11.92
N CYS A 357 -2.83 -9.83 -12.17
CA CYS A 357 -3.85 -10.12 -13.18
C CYS A 357 -5.18 -9.44 -12.85
N ARG A 358 -5.64 -8.51 -13.71
CA ARG A 358 -6.94 -7.82 -13.53
C ARG A 358 -8.14 -8.75 -13.51
N GLU A 359 -8.03 -9.88 -14.21
CA GLU A 359 -9.07 -10.90 -14.27
C GLU A 359 -9.03 -11.88 -13.10
N SER A 360 -8.09 -11.71 -12.15
CA SER A 360 -7.87 -12.65 -11.04
C SER A 360 -7.86 -14.11 -11.50
N CYS A 361 -7.19 -14.40 -12.62
CA CYS A 361 -7.34 -15.68 -13.30
C CYS A 361 -7.01 -16.87 -12.39
N ASP A 362 -7.75 -17.98 -12.56
CA ASP A 362 -7.60 -19.17 -11.70
C ASP A 362 -6.92 -20.38 -12.37
N LYS A 363 -6.26 -20.17 -13.51
CA LYS A 363 -5.69 -21.28 -14.28
C LYS A 363 -4.42 -21.86 -13.63
N SER A 364 -4.18 -23.15 -13.82
CA SER A 364 -2.92 -23.89 -13.53
C SER A 364 -2.63 -24.25 -12.07
N VAL A 365 -2.15 -23.31 -11.26
CA VAL A 365 -1.60 -23.54 -9.92
C VAL A 365 -2.30 -22.69 -8.87
N SER A 366 -2.31 -23.16 -7.62
CA SER A 366 -2.93 -22.41 -6.50
C SER A 366 -2.23 -21.09 -6.22
N TYR A 367 -0.89 -21.08 -6.25
CA TYR A 367 -0.07 -19.89 -6.04
C TYR A 367 0.51 -19.40 -7.36
N LYS A 368 0.02 -18.26 -7.82
CA LYS A 368 0.35 -17.65 -9.11
C LYS A 368 1.36 -16.53 -8.91
N GLU A 369 2.49 -16.61 -9.61
CA GLU A 369 3.53 -15.58 -9.55
C GLU A 369 3.06 -14.31 -10.28
N GLU A 370 3.09 -13.18 -9.56
CA GLU A 370 2.69 -11.86 -10.07
C GLU A 370 3.92 -11.00 -10.36
N TYR A 371 3.73 -9.94 -11.14
CA TYR A 371 4.83 -9.11 -11.62
C TYR A 371 5.23 -8.06 -10.58
N VAL A 372 6.54 -7.85 -10.42
CA VAL A 372 7.10 -6.96 -9.39
C VAL A 372 8.12 -6.02 -10.00
N ARG A 373 8.14 -4.79 -9.49
CA ARG A 373 9.21 -3.81 -9.72
C ARG A 373 9.80 -3.36 -8.39
N VAL A 374 11.12 -3.23 -8.35
CA VAL A 374 11.85 -2.76 -7.17
C VAL A 374 12.53 -1.45 -7.54
N GLN A 375 12.36 -0.43 -6.70
CA GLN A 375 13.11 0.82 -6.80
C GLN A 375 13.88 1.09 -5.52
N PHE A 376 15.02 1.74 -5.68
CA PHE A 376 15.85 2.24 -4.59
C PHE A 376 15.77 3.76 -4.54
N SER A 377 16.16 4.34 -3.41
CA SER A 377 16.34 5.79 -3.32
C SER A 377 17.36 6.27 -4.36
N PRO A 378 17.18 7.45 -4.95
CA PRO A 378 18.18 8.01 -5.84
C PRO A 378 19.53 8.12 -5.10
N PRO A 379 20.66 7.89 -5.79
CA PRO A 379 21.97 8.10 -5.19
C PRO A 379 22.06 9.56 -4.74
N THR A 380 22.38 9.79 -3.48
CA THR A 380 22.64 11.16 -3.01
C THR A 380 23.85 11.68 -3.77
N THR A 381 23.65 12.65 -4.67
CA THR A 381 24.74 13.35 -5.34
C THR A 381 25.50 14.14 -4.28
N ARG A 382 26.44 13.50 -3.58
CA ARG A 382 27.49 14.22 -2.84
C ARG A 382 28.30 14.94 -3.89
N THR A 383 27.97 16.21 -4.13
CA THR A 383 28.87 17.17 -4.72
C THR A 383 30.05 17.34 -3.76
N TYR A 384 30.99 16.40 -3.81
CA TYR A 384 32.35 16.70 -3.40
C TYR A 384 32.84 17.76 -4.38
N ARG A 385 32.68 19.03 -3.99
CA ARG A 385 33.57 20.08 -4.47
C ARG A 385 34.97 19.67 -4.02
N SER A 386 35.68 18.95 -4.87
CA SER A 386 37.13 19.06 -4.92
C SER A 386 37.43 20.51 -5.25
N THR A 387 37.63 21.31 -4.20
CA THR A 387 38.28 22.61 -4.33
C THR A 387 39.70 22.37 -4.86
N PRO A 388 40.15 23.21 -5.81
CA PRO A 388 41.37 22.99 -6.59
C PRO A 388 42.66 23.01 -5.76
#